data_AF-A0A963M4E3-F1
#
_entry.id   AF-A0A963M4E3-F1
#
_cell.length_a   1.000
_cell.length_b   1.000
_cell.length_c   1.000
_cell.angle_alpha   90.00
_cell.angle_beta   90.00
_cell.angle_gamma   90.00
#
_symmetry.space_group_name_H-M   'P 1'
#
loop_
_entity.id
_entity.type
_entity.pdbx_description
1 polymer ?
#
loop_
_entity_poly.entity_id
_entity_poly.type
_entity_poly.pdbx_seq_one_letter_code
_entity_poly.pdbx_strand_id
1 'polypeptide(L)'
;YFAILTDAHGTVIDTTGAIDRRDPRADVIARVGVDLSERSVGTSAIGAALGELQPVWLHRGEHFFQDTSVYSCAGAPLFGPNGRCVGMLDLTGVEVAERPELKHLVARSARAIEAALALAVPHALQLDLAWADSLPGDEQGALLCLDAEGAVVSSNGAAREMLPQLHGLAHGPVHASDLFALPWQHLFDQAGRAEPAQVPLWSGLRLAVRARRHRADAPGPASPSRPPLKALETELIHQAVREAGGNVDAAARTLGLSRATVYRRLAATRGGGRPQG
;
A
#
# COMPACT_ATOMS: atom_id res chain seq x y z
N TYR A 1 12.60 19.25 1.26
CA TYR A 1 12.28 17.83 1.03
C TYR A 1 10.85 17.73 0.54
N PHE A 2 10.59 16.79 -0.35
CA PHE A 2 9.26 16.40 -0.83
C PHE A 2 9.14 14.88 -0.76
N ALA A 3 7.92 14.36 -0.77
CA ALA A 3 7.65 12.94 -0.69
C ALA A 3 7.34 12.36 -2.07
N ILE A 4 7.89 11.18 -2.34
CA ILE A 4 7.60 10.34 -3.50
C ILE A 4 7.05 9.03 -2.96
N LEU A 5 5.91 8.60 -3.50
CA LEU A 5 5.33 7.29 -3.26
C LEU A 5 5.48 6.47 -4.53
N THR A 6 6.04 5.26 -4.43
CA THR A 6 6.18 4.34 -5.55
C THR A 6 5.38 3.06 -5.34
N ASP A 7 5.11 2.34 -6.43
CA ASP A 7 4.73 0.93 -6.37
C ASP A 7 5.97 0.04 -6.09
N ALA A 8 5.74 -1.27 -5.97
CA ALA A 8 6.77 -2.28 -5.69
C ALA A 8 7.80 -2.43 -6.81
N HIS A 9 7.55 -1.86 -7.99
CA HIS A 9 8.47 -1.86 -9.12
C HIS A 9 9.28 -0.57 -9.23
N GLY A 10 9.08 0.40 -8.32
CA GLY A 10 9.77 1.69 -8.34
C GLY A 10 9.10 2.72 -9.27
N THR A 11 7.88 2.48 -9.74
CA THR A 11 7.12 3.47 -10.52
C THR A 11 6.45 4.46 -9.60
N VAL A 12 6.63 5.77 -9.85
CA VAL A 12 6.01 6.83 -9.04
C VAL A 12 4.49 6.80 -9.20
N ILE A 13 3.77 6.65 -8.08
CA ILE A 13 2.30 6.66 -8.06
C ILE A 13 1.72 7.96 -7.50
N ASP A 14 2.46 8.64 -6.62
CA ASP A 14 2.06 9.94 -6.08
C ASP A 14 3.26 10.75 -5.58
N THR A 15 3.10 12.06 -5.49
CA THR A 15 4.13 12.99 -4.98
C THR A 15 3.49 14.13 -4.21
N THR A 16 4.07 14.53 -3.08
CA THR A 16 3.55 15.65 -2.27
C THR A 16 4.65 16.48 -1.63
N GLY A 17 4.33 17.73 -1.27
CA GLY A 17 5.26 18.67 -0.64
C GLY A 17 5.79 19.76 -1.60
N ALA A 18 6.74 20.55 -1.10
CA ALA A 18 7.28 21.70 -1.82
C ALA A 18 8.30 21.25 -2.89
N ILE A 19 7.80 20.91 -4.08
CA ILE A 19 8.59 20.51 -5.25
C ILE A 19 8.86 21.75 -6.11
N ASP A 20 10.12 22.18 -6.26
CA ASP A 20 10.46 23.24 -7.23
C ASP A 20 10.47 22.67 -8.65
N ARG A 21 9.34 22.82 -9.34
CA ARG A 21 9.14 22.37 -10.73
C ARG A 21 10.04 23.07 -11.75
N ARG A 22 10.75 24.14 -11.36
CA ARG A 22 11.73 24.82 -12.23
C ARG A 22 13.11 24.17 -12.16
N ASP A 23 13.39 23.39 -11.11
CA ASP A 23 14.59 22.57 -11.06
C ASP A 23 14.32 21.25 -11.83
N PRO A 24 14.96 21.02 -12.99
CA PRO A 24 14.73 19.82 -13.78
C PRO A 24 14.99 18.53 -13.00
N ARG A 25 15.90 18.56 -12.02
CA ARG A 25 16.26 17.41 -11.18
C ARG A 25 15.08 16.99 -10.30
N ALA A 26 14.44 17.95 -9.66
CA ALA A 26 13.24 17.70 -8.86
C ALA A 26 12.03 17.36 -9.75
N ASP A 27 11.86 18.05 -10.86
CA ASP A 27 10.69 17.85 -11.73
C ASP A 27 10.68 16.48 -12.42
N VAL A 28 11.83 15.96 -12.85
CA VAL A 28 11.91 14.64 -13.51
C VAL A 28 11.48 13.51 -12.57
N ILE A 29 11.97 13.50 -11.33
CA ILE A 29 11.68 12.41 -10.39
C ILE A 29 10.31 12.56 -9.72
N ALA A 30 9.73 13.75 -9.70
CA ALA A 30 8.44 14.03 -9.07
C ALA A 30 7.23 13.95 -10.03
N ARG A 31 7.35 13.20 -11.13
CA ARG A 31 6.26 12.97 -12.10
C ARG A 31 5.67 11.58 -11.89
N VAL A 32 4.35 11.52 -11.74
CA VAL A 32 3.60 10.25 -11.67
C VAL A 32 3.83 9.46 -12.96
N GLY A 33 4.10 8.16 -12.81
CA GLY A 33 4.39 7.22 -13.90
C GLY A 33 5.86 7.10 -14.29
N VAL A 34 6.77 7.89 -13.68
CA VAL A 34 8.21 7.75 -13.92
C VAL A 34 8.74 6.48 -13.25
N ASP A 35 9.56 5.73 -13.98
CA ASP A 35 10.25 4.53 -13.49
C ASP A 35 11.57 4.91 -12.83
N LEU A 36 11.60 4.80 -11.49
CA LEU A 36 12.77 5.04 -10.64
C LEU A 36 13.40 3.74 -10.12
N SER A 37 13.10 2.61 -10.77
CA SER A 37 13.71 1.33 -10.44
C SER A 37 15.22 1.35 -10.64
N GLU A 38 15.94 0.50 -9.91
CA GLU A 38 17.40 0.36 -10.08
C GLU A 38 17.79 0.00 -11.51
N ARG A 39 16.94 -0.72 -12.24
CA ARG A 39 17.16 -1.03 -13.66
C ARG A 39 17.11 0.21 -14.56
N SER A 40 16.26 1.17 -14.23
CA SER A 40 16.03 2.39 -15.01
C SER A 40 17.06 3.48 -14.68
N VAL A 41 17.30 3.73 -13.40
CA VAL A 41 18.09 4.88 -12.93
C VAL A 41 19.43 4.50 -12.28
N GLY A 42 19.75 3.20 -12.19
CA GLY A 42 20.91 2.71 -11.45
C GLY A 42 20.66 2.68 -9.94
N THR A 43 21.71 2.34 -9.18
CA THR A 43 21.62 2.21 -7.71
C THR A 43 21.19 3.52 -7.06
N SER A 44 19.96 3.53 -6.54
CA SER A 44 19.31 4.69 -5.92
C SER A 44 18.75 4.32 -4.54
N ALA A 45 18.33 5.31 -3.74
CA ALA A 45 17.66 5.02 -2.47
C ALA A 45 16.38 4.19 -2.67
N ILE A 46 15.66 4.46 -3.77
CA ILE A 46 14.44 3.72 -4.11
C ILE A 46 14.76 2.26 -4.44
N GLY A 47 15.75 2.04 -5.31
CA GLY A 47 16.22 0.70 -5.65
C GLY A 47 16.72 -0.07 -4.43
N ALA A 48 17.55 0.56 -3.61
CA ALA A 48 18.10 -0.06 -2.39
C ALA A 48 17.00 -0.43 -1.38
N ALA A 49 16.04 0.46 -1.12
CA ALA A 49 14.94 0.18 -0.19
C ALA A 49 14.05 -0.96 -0.67
N LEU A 50 13.74 -1.00 -1.97
CA LEU A 50 12.91 -2.05 -2.58
C LEU A 50 13.66 -3.38 -2.70
N GLY A 51 14.97 -3.37 -2.90
CA GLY A 51 15.82 -4.56 -2.97
C GLY A 51 16.10 -5.19 -1.60
N GLU A 52 16.48 -4.36 -0.62
CA GLU A 52 16.83 -4.83 0.73
C GLU A 52 15.60 -5.03 1.63
N LEU A 53 14.44 -4.49 1.26
CA LEU A 53 13.23 -4.51 2.07
C LEU A 53 13.45 -3.91 3.47
N GLN A 54 14.28 -2.87 3.55
CA GLN A 54 14.65 -2.16 4.78
C GLN A 54 14.64 -0.64 4.56
N PRO A 55 14.41 0.17 5.61
CA PRO A 55 14.57 1.61 5.51
C PRO A 55 16.02 2.00 5.23
N VAL A 56 16.21 2.84 4.22
CA VAL A 56 17.52 3.33 3.78
C VAL A 56 17.61 4.84 3.95
N TRP A 57 18.84 5.32 4.08
CA TRP A 57 19.17 6.73 4.03
C TRP A 57 20.45 6.85 3.22
N LEU A 58 20.46 7.75 2.25
CA LEU A 58 21.59 8.01 1.39
C LEU A 58 21.76 9.53 1.27
N HIS A 59 22.96 10.02 1.58
CA HIS A 59 23.31 11.42 1.40
C HIS A 59 24.35 11.58 0.30
N ARG A 60 23.96 12.28 -0.78
CA ARG A 60 24.87 12.74 -1.83
C ARG A 60 25.75 11.60 -2.39
N GLY A 61 27.07 11.71 -2.23
CA GLY A 61 28.07 10.83 -2.84
C GLY A 61 28.06 9.37 -2.36
N GLU A 62 27.14 8.99 -1.47
CA GLU A 62 26.87 7.59 -1.14
C GLU A 62 26.01 6.88 -2.20
N HIS A 63 25.44 7.63 -3.15
CA HIS A 63 24.89 7.03 -4.36
C HIS A 63 26.05 6.64 -5.30
N PHE A 64 26.15 5.35 -5.64
CA PHE A 64 27.26 4.76 -6.42
C PHE A 64 27.46 5.41 -7.83
N PHE A 65 26.49 6.20 -8.32
CA PHE A 65 26.55 6.96 -9.57
C PHE A 65 26.61 8.48 -9.34
N GLN A 66 27.43 9.18 -10.14
CA GLN A 66 27.70 10.62 -10.02
C GLN A 66 26.46 11.51 -10.24
N ASP A 67 25.50 11.08 -11.06
CA ASP A 67 24.29 11.87 -11.41
C ASP A 67 23.27 11.97 -10.27
N THR A 68 23.39 11.12 -9.25
CA THR A 68 22.51 11.12 -8.06
C THR A 68 23.12 11.81 -6.84
N SER A 69 24.35 12.29 -6.95
CA SER A 69 25.10 12.93 -5.84
C SER A 69 24.48 14.26 -5.33
N VAL A 70 23.54 14.81 -6.08
CA VAL A 70 22.77 16.01 -5.72
C VAL A 70 21.62 15.72 -4.75
N TYR A 71 21.20 14.46 -4.63
CA TYR A 71 20.06 14.07 -3.83
C TYR A 71 20.43 13.70 -2.40
N SER A 72 19.49 13.91 -1.50
CA SER A 72 19.50 13.33 -0.16
C SER A 72 18.15 12.67 0.05
N CYS A 73 18.16 11.36 0.24
CA CYS A 73 16.98 10.53 0.25
C CYS A 73 16.89 9.74 1.56
N ALA A 74 15.68 9.68 2.11
CA ALA A 74 15.33 8.76 3.17
C ALA A 74 14.11 7.96 2.70
N GLY A 75 14.29 6.65 2.52
CA GLY A 75 13.28 5.77 1.97
C GLY A 75 12.89 4.67 2.95
N ALA A 76 11.62 4.26 2.95
CA ALA A 76 11.16 3.06 3.65
C ALA A 76 10.20 2.25 2.78
N PRO A 77 10.36 0.92 2.71
CA PRO A 77 9.40 0.05 2.02
C PRO A 77 8.04 0.09 2.72
N LEU A 78 7.01 -0.23 1.96
CA LEU A 78 5.63 -0.36 2.42
C LEU A 78 5.18 -1.79 2.23
N PHE A 79 4.76 -2.45 3.31
CA PHE A 79 4.22 -3.80 3.25
C PHE A 79 2.69 -3.80 3.29
N GLY A 80 2.09 -4.53 2.37
CA GLY A 80 0.66 -4.72 2.32
C GLY A 80 0.13 -5.58 3.48
N PRO A 81 -1.20 -5.73 3.56
CA PRO A 81 -1.88 -6.46 4.64
C PRO A 81 -1.44 -7.93 4.78
N ASN A 82 -0.96 -8.54 3.70
CA ASN A 82 -0.46 -9.92 3.66
C ASN A 82 1.06 -10.05 3.85
N GLY A 83 1.76 -8.94 4.09
CA GLY A 83 3.22 -8.91 4.26
C GLY A 83 4.04 -8.79 2.97
N ARG A 84 3.41 -8.71 1.79
CA ARG A 84 4.13 -8.46 0.54
C ARG A 84 4.50 -6.98 0.44
N CYS A 85 5.70 -6.67 -0.06
CA CYS A 85 6.06 -5.31 -0.42
C CYS A 85 5.11 -4.81 -1.53
N VAL A 86 4.44 -3.69 -1.30
CA VAL A 86 3.50 -3.06 -2.24
C VAL A 86 4.05 -1.77 -2.84
N GLY A 87 5.17 -1.27 -2.31
CA GLY A 87 5.80 -0.04 -2.75
C GLY A 87 6.74 0.51 -1.72
N MET A 88 7.06 1.80 -1.83
CA MET A 88 7.89 2.48 -0.85
C MET A 88 7.58 3.98 -0.77
N LEU A 89 7.91 4.60 0.37
CA LEU A 89 7.81 6.03 0.61
C LEU A 89 9.22 6.61 0.69
N ASP A 90 9.54 7.60 -0.15
CA ASP A 90 10.82 8.32 -0.15
C ASP A 90 10.60 9.79 0.23
N LEU A 91 11.51 10.33 1.02
CA LEU A 91 11.64 11.76 1.28
C LEU A 91 12.91 12.27 0.60
N THR A 92 12.73 12.96 -0.53
CA THR A 92 13.83 13.45 -1.35
C THR A 92 14.09 14.94 -1.13
N GLY A 93 15.35 15.35 -1.12
CA GLY A 93 15.77 16.75 -1.24
C GLY A 93 16.87 16.91 -2.29
N VAL A 94 16.93 18.08 -2.92
CA VAL A 94 17.94 18.44 -3.94
C VAL A 94 18.83 19.53 -3.38
N GLU A 95 20.15 19.30 -3.32
CA GLU A 95 21.15 20.26 -2.80
C GLU A 95 20.84 20.81 -1.41
N VAL A 96 20.18 19.99 -0.59
CA VAL A 96 19.80 20.34 0.77
C VAL A 96 20.91 20.01 1.77
N ALA A 97 20.82 20.62 2.96
CA ALA A 97 21.61 20.23 4.12
C ALA A 97 21.22 18.82 4.58
N GLU A 98 22.18 18.08 5.10
CA GLU A 98 21.99 16.74 5.63
C GLU A 98 21.00 16.73 6.81
N ARG A 99 20.08 15.75 6.81
CA ARG A 99 19.07 15.53 7.87
C ARG A 99 18.87 14.03 8.12
N PRO A 100 19.75 13.37 8.91
CA PRO A 100 19.66 11.93 9.19
C PRO A 100 18.35 11.53 9.90
N GLU A 101 17.72 12.47 10.60
CA GLU A 101 16.47 12.26 11.34
C GLU A 101 15.29 11.88 10.41
N LEU A 102 15.40 12.19 9.11
CA LEU A 102 14.39 11.82 8.12
C LEU A 102 14.23 10.31 7.95
N LYS A 103 15.29 9.51 8.22
CA LYS A 103 15.20 8.05 8.20
C LYS A 103 14.18 7.54 9.21
N HIS A 104 14.17 8.11 10.42
CA HIS A 104 13.21 7.74 11.44
C HIS A 104 11.80 8.20 11.06
N LEU A 105 11.66 9.42 10.52
CA LEU A 105 10.38 9.97 10.09
C LEU A 105 9.73 9.13 8.98
N VAL A 106 10.48 8.75 7.96
CA VAL A 106 9.95 7.97 6.83
C VAL A 106 9.56 6.56 7.28
N ALA A 107 10.37 5.90 8.13
CA ALA A 107 10.04 4.59 8.67
C ALA A 107 8.77 4.62 9.54
N ARG A 108 8.61 5.66 10.38
CA ARG A 108 7.38 5.84 11.17
C ARG A 108 6.17 6.10 10.27
N SER A 109 6.34 6.90 9.22
CA SER A 109 5.27 7.19 8.25
C SER A 109 4.86 5.94 7.48
N ALA A 110 5.83 5.12 7.06
CA ALA A 110 5.59 3.83 6.43
C ALA A 110 4.77 2.91 7.35
N ARG A 111 5.15 2.76 8.63
CA ARG A 111 4.39 1.97 9.61
C ARG A 111 2.94 2.45 9.78
N ALA A 112 2.71 3.77 9.74
CA ALA A 112 1.35 4.32 9.80
C ALA A 112 0.52 3.98 8.54
N ILE A 113 1.14 4.02 7.35
CA ILE A 113 0.51 3.60 6.10
C ILE A 113 0.16 2.11 6.16
N GLU A 114 1.07 1.26 6.63
CA GLU A 114 0.81 -0.18 6.77
C GLU A 114 -0.34 -0.49 7.74
N ALA A 115 -0.39 0.23 8.86
CA ALA A 115 -1.51 0.13 9.80
C ALA A 115 -2.84 0.47 9.12
N ALA A 116 -2.88 1.58 8.36
CA ALA A 116 -4.07 1.98 7.61
C ALA A 116 -4.46 0.93 6.54
N LEU A 117 -3.48 0.38 5.82
CA LEU A 117 -3.71 -0.69 4.83
C LEU A 117 -4.28 -1.95 5.49
N ALA A 118 -3.73 -2.36 6.63
CA ALA A 118 -4.20 -3.54 7.36
C ALA A 118 -5.66 -3.36 7.85
N LEU A 119 -5.99 -2.19 8.38
CA LEU A 119 -7.34 -1.87 8.87
C LEU A 119 -8.37 -1.68 7.75
N ALA A 120 -7.93 -1.34 6.53
CA ALA A 120 -8.80 -1.22 5.37
C ALA A 120 -9.33 -2.58 4.87
N VAL A 121 -8.71 -3.69 5.27
CA VAL A 121 -9.20 -5.04 4.96
C VAL A 121 -10.41 -5.35 5.85
N PRO A 122 -11.57 -5.77 5.30
CA PRO A 122 -12.71 -6.16 6.12
C PRO A 122 -12.36 -7.26 7.11
N HIS A 123 -12.72 -7.06 8.37
CA HIS A 123 -12.42 -7.97 9.47
C HIS A 123 -13.52 -7.96 10.52
N ALA A 124 -13.63 -9.03 11.30
CA ALA A 124 -14.57 -9.13 12.42
C ALA A 124 -13.91 -8.74 13.76
N LEU A 125 -12.59 -8.90 13.87
CA LEU A 125 -11.82 -8.60 15.07
C LEU A 125 -10.50 -7.93 14.74
N GLN A 126 -10.21 -6.83 15.40
CA GLN A 126 -8.90 -6.20 15.45
C GLN A 126 -8.22 -6.55 16.77
N LEU A 127 -6.95 -6.92 16.72
CA LEU A 127 -6.08 -7.18 17.86
C LEU A 127 -4.92 -6.17 17.84
N ASP A 128 -4.86 -5.33 18.88
CA ASP A 128 -3.68 -4.53 19.18
C ASP A 128 -2.75 -5.39 20.06
N LEU A 129 -1.54 -5.67 19.57
CA LEU A 129 -0.57 -6.55 20.22
C LEU A 129 0.55 -5.73 20.89
N ALA A 130 0.97 -6.16 22.07
CA ALA A 130 2.17 -5.68 22.74
C ALA A 130 2.83 -6.82 23.51
N TRP A 131 4.11 -6.70 23.85
CA TRP A 131 4.71 -7.65 24.78
C TRP A 131 4.10 -7.48 26.18
N ALA A 132 3.98 -8.58 26.93
CA ALA A 132 3.33 -8.60 28.23
C ALA A 132 3.87 -7.54 29.22
N ASP A 133 5.18 -7.27 29.14
CA ASP A 133 5.91 -6.35 30.02
C ASP A 133 6.20 -4.98 29.37
N SER A 134 5.58 -4.68 28.23
CA SER A 134 5.76 -3.38 27.55
C SER A 134 5.23 -2.23 28.40
N LEU A 135 5.98 -1.13 28.45
CA LEU A 135 5.57 0.09 29.15
C LEU A 135 4.32 0.70 28.50
N PRO A 136 3.41 1.32 29.28
CA PRO A 136 2.31 2.10 28.74
C PRO A 136 2.84 3.21 27.82
N GLY A 137 2.37 3.24 26.57
CA GLY A 137 2.80 4.23 25.56
C GLY A 137 3.93 3.75 24.64
N ASP A 138 4.43 2.52 24.80
CA ASP A 138 5.25 1.86 23.78
C ASP A 138 4.35 1.43 22.61
N GLU A 139 3.86 2.43 21.85
CA GLU A 139 2.98 2.25 20.70
C GLU A 139 3.75 1.73 19.49
N GLN A 140 4.38 0.57 19.64
CA GLN A 140 4.71 -0.28 18.52
C GLN A 140 3.39 -0.94 18.13
N GLY A 141 2.51 -0.16 17.47
CA GLY A 141 1.13 -0.52 17.13
C GLY A 141 1.04 -1.74 16.21
N ALA A 142 1.40 -2.90 16.71
CA ALA A 142 1.31 -4.19 16.06
C ALA A 142 -0.16 -4.56 15.96
N LEU A 143 -0.62 -4.67 14.71
CA LEU A 143 -2.01 -4.86 14.38
C LEU A 143 -2.18 -6.18 13.67
N LEU A 144 -3.15 -6.96 14.13
CA LEU A 144 -3.57 -8.22 13.53
C LEU A 144 -5.11 -8.21 13.43
N CYS A 145 -5.65 -8.50 12.25
CA CYS A 145 -7.09 -8.57 12.05
C CYS A 145 -7.52 -9.98 11.65
N LEU A 146 -8.65 -10.42 12.21
CA LEU A 146 -9.24 -11.73 11.98
C LEU A 146 -10.64 -11.61 11.35
N ASP A 147 -11.02 -12.59 10.52
CA ASP A 147 -12.42 -12.80 10.13
C ASP A 147 -13.23 -13.44 11.27
N ALA A 148 -14.51 -13.72 11.04
CA ALA A 148 -15.41 -14.23 12.09
C ALA A 148 -15.08 -15.67 12.52
N GLU A 149 -14.32 -16.40 11.71
CA GLU A 149 -13.92 -17.79 11.90
C GLU A 149 -12.53 -17.91 12.52
N GLY A 150 -11.81 -16.79 12.72
CA GLY A 150 -10.49 -16.76 13.34
C GLY A 150 -9.33 -16.85 12.36
N ALA A 151 -9.58 -16.79 11.04
CA ALA A 151 -8.53 -16.70 10.05
C ALA A 151 -7.94 -15.29 10.04
N VAL A 152 -6.62 -15.21 9.86
CA VAL A 152 -5.91 -13.94 9.72
C VAL A 152 -6.20 -13.36 8.35
N VAL A 153 -6.78 -12.16 8.31
CA VAL A 153 -7.07 -11.43 7.06
C VAL A 153 -6.06 -10.33 6.77
N SER A 154 -5.47 -9.73 7.81
CA SER A 154 -4.44 -8.70 7.66
C SER A 154 -3.54 -8.57 8.88
N SER A 155 -2.32 -8.10 8.64
CA SER A 155 -1.37 -7.68 9.66
C SER A 155 -0.51 -6.52 9.15
N ASN A 156 0.09 -5.74 10.06
CA ASN A 156 1.15 -4.80 9.71
C ASN A 156 2.56 -5.38 10.00
N GLY A 157 3.62 -4.64 9.63
CA GLY A 157 5.00 -5.09 9.83
C GLY A 157 5.34 -5.40 11.29
N ALA A 158 4.90 -4.55 12.22
CA ALA A 158 5.16 -4.73 13.64
C ALA A 158 4.56 -6.04 14.20
N ALA A 159 3.35 -6.42 13.77
CA ALA A 159 2.77 -7.71 14.16
C ALA A 159 3.58 -8.90 13.60
N ARG A 160 4.12 -8.78 12.38
CA ARG A 160 4.98 -9.83 11.77
C ARG A 160 6.34 -9.95 12.44
N GLU A 161 6.90 -8.84 12.95
CA GLU A 161 8.10 -8.85 13.79
C GLU A 161 7.87 -9.64 15.09
N MET A 162 6.69 -9.50 15.71
CA MET A 162 6.33 -10.20 16.94
C MET A 162 5.90 -11.66 16.73
N LEU A 163 5.23 -11.95 15.61
CA LEU A 163 4.66 -13.25 15.27
C LEU A 163 5.18 -13.72 13.89
N PRO A 164 6.37 -14.35 13.83
CA PRO A 164 7.00 -14.72 12.56
C PRO A 164 6.16 -15.67 11.68
N GLN A 165 5.22 -16.42 12.26
CA GLN A 165 4.28 -17.27 11.52
C GLN A 165 3.41 -16.46 10.54
N LEU A 166 3.19 -15.17 10.81
CA LEU A 166 2.42 -14.27 9.93
C LEU A 166 3.11 -14.01 8.58
N HIS A 167 4.41 -14.29 8.42
CA HIS A 167 5.05 -14.26 7.10
C HIS A 167 4.44 -15.30 6.15
N GLY A 168 3.84 -16.37 6.68
CA GLY A 168 3.09 -17.37 5.92
C GLY A 168 1.84 -16.81 5.24
N LEU A 169 1.31 -15.66 5.67
CA LEU A 169 0.10 -15.04 5.12
C LEU A 169 0.25 -14.67 3.63
N ALA A 170 1.48 -14.44 3.16
CA ALA A 170 1.77 -14.22 1.74
C ALA A 170 1.66 -15.50 0.89
N HIS A 171 1.66 -16.67 1.52
CA HIS A 171 1.78 -17.98 0.89
C HIS A 171 0.59 -18.92 1.17
N GLY A 172 -0.27 -18.58 2.13
CA GLY A 172 -1.44 -19.37 2.46
C GLY A 172 -2.23 -18.80 3.64
N PRO A 173 -3.38 -19.41 3.98
CA PRO A 173 -4.15 -19.02 5.14
C PRO A 173 -3.36 -19.29 6.43
N VAL A 174 -3.43 -18.34 7.37
CA VAL A 174 -2.90 -18.49 8.73
C VAL A 174 -4.09 -18.36 9.67
N HIS A 175 -4.23 -19.28 10.62
CA HIS A 175 -5.33 -19.23 11.58
C HIS A 175 -4.84 -18.73 12.95
N ALA A 176 -5.69 -18.05 13.71
CA ALA A 176 -5.33 -17.59 15.06
C ALA A 176 -4.88 -18.73 15.98
N SER A 177 -5.41 -19.94 15.79
CA SER A 177 -4.98 -21.15 16.51
C SER A 177 -3.52 -21.54 16.26
N ASP A 178 -2.94 -21.15 15.13
CA ASP A 178 -1.53 -21.40 14.81
C ASP A 178 -0.60 -20.40 15.52
N LEU A 179 -1.15 -19.26 15.95
CA LEU A 179 -0.41 -18.17 16.57
C LEU A 179 -0.47 -18.24 18.10
N PHE A 180 -1.67 -18.48 18.62
CA PHE A 180 -1.97 -18.37 20.04
C PHE A 180 -2.24 -19.74 20.66
N ALA A 181 -1.66 -19.98 21.83
CA ALA A 181 -1.79 -21.24 22.56
C ALA A 181 -3.07 -21.29 23.43
N LEU A 182 -4.23 -21.02 22.80
CA LEU A 182 -5.56 -21.07 23.41
C LEU A 182 -6.66 -21.24 22.34
N PRO A 183 -7.89 -21.61 22.71
CA PRO A 183 -9.02 -21.58 21.79
C PRO A 183 -9.24 -20.17 21.24
N TRP A 184 -9.15 -19.99 19.92
CA TRP A 184 -9.14 -18.67 19.27
C TRP A 184 -10.39 -17.83 19.59
N GLN A 185 -11.52 -18.48 19.88
CA GLN A 185 -12.77 -17.80 20.28
C GLN A 185 -12.58 -16.94 21.53
N HIS A 186 -11.65 -17.29 22.42
CA HIS A 186 -11.38 -16.47 23.60
C HIS A 186 -10.86 -15.08 23.24
N LEU A 187 -10.23 -14.89 22.07
CA LEU A 187 -9.81 -13.56 21.58
C LEU A 187 -11.03 -12.67 21.32
N PHE A 188 -12.11 -13.26 20.78
CA PHE A 188 -13.38 -12.60 20.55
C PHE A 188 -14.13 -12.27 21.84
N ASP A 189 -13.94 -13.08 22.89
CA ASP A 189 -14.51 -12.85 24.22
C ASP A 189 -13.77 -11.75 25.00
N GLN A 190 -12.54 -11.40 24.59
CA GLN A 190 -11.83 -10.24 25.15
C GLN A 190 -12.32 -8.90 24.59
N ALA A 191 -13.10 -8.91 23.52
CA ALA A 191 -13.54 -7.68 22.88
C ALA A 191 -14.41 -6.83 23.81
N GLY A 192 -14.07 -5.54 23.94
CA GLY A 192 -14.79 -4.59 24.79
C GLY A 192 -14.30 -4.53 26.24
N ARG A 193 -13.28 -5.31 26.62
CA ARG A 193 -12.59 -5.13 27.91
C ARG A 193 -11.70 -3.90 27.88
N ALA A 194 -11.60 -3.20 29.01
CA ALA A 194 -10.74 -2.02 29.16
C ALA A 194 -9.25 -2.41 29.19
N GLU A 195 -8.94 -3.46 29.95
CA GLU A 195 -7.58 -3.95 30.13
C GLU A 195 -7.18 -4.97 29.06
N PRO A 196 -5.93 -4.91 28.54
CA PRO A 196 -5.39 -5.95 27.68
C PRO A 196 -5.37 -7.31 28.37
N ALA A 197 -5.73 -8.36 27.62
CA ALA A 197 -5.63 -9.73 28.11
C ALA A 197 -4.22 -10.27 27.87
N GLN A 198 -3.73 -11.10 28.79
CA GLN A 198 -2.47 -11.82 28.63
C GLN A 198 -2.72 -13.13 27.89
N VAL A 199 -2.15 -13.25 26.69
CA VAL A 199 -2.45 -14.30 25.72
C VAL A 199 -1.16 -15.09 25.44
N PRO A 200 -1.10 -16.39 25.74
CA PRO A 200 0.09 -17.21 25.49
C PRO A 200 0.29 -17.49 24.00
N LEU A 201 1.55 -17.57 23.59
CA LEU A 201 1.99 -18.05 22.28
C LEU A 201 2.52 -19.48 22.38
N TRP A 202 2.55 -20.20 21.26
CA TRP A 202 3.16 -21.53 21.19
C TRP A 202 4.67 -21.54 21.48
N SER A 203 5.34 -20.38 21.36
CA SER A 203 6.74 -20.20 21.74
C SER A 203 7.00 -20.20 23.26
N GLY A 204 5.94 -20.17 24.08
CA GLY A 204 6.03 -20.00 25.54
C GLY A 204 6.06 -18.53 25.99
N LEU A 205 6.14 -17.58 25.06
CA LEU A 205 6.03 -16.15 25.34
C LEU A 205 4.56 -15.75 25.57
N ARG A 206 4.35 -14.52 26.08
CA ARG A 206 3.02 -13.94 26.29
C ARG A 206 2.92 -12.56 25.65
N LEU A 207 1.75 -12.29 25.07
CA LEU A 207 1.39 -10.98 24.53
C LEU A 207 0.28 -10.36 25.38
N ALA A 208 0.38 -9.06 25.60
CA ALA A 208 -0.76 -8.24 25.95
C ALA A 208 -1.58 -7.98 24.68
N VAL A 209 -2.85 -8.37 24.69
CA VAL A 209 -3.76 -8.25 23.54
C VAL A 209 -4.96 -7.42 23.93
N ARG A 210 -5.18 -6.32 23.20
CA ARG A 210 -6.43 -5.56 23.27
C ARG A 210 -7.27 -5.89 22.04
N ALA A 211 -8.42 -6.51 22.27
CA ALA A 211 -9.33 -6.94 21.22
C ALA A 211 -10.46 -5.93 21.01
N ARG A 212 -10.78 -5.64 19.75
CA ARG A 212 -11.87 -4.76 19.35
C ARG A 212 -12.69 -5.47 18.28
N ARG A 213 -13.96 -5.74 18.58
CA ARG A 213 -14.90 -6.25 17.57
C ARG A 213 -15.22 -5.13 16.60
N HIS A 214 -15.03 -5.41 15.33
CA HIS A 214 -15.66 -4.61 14.29
C HIS A 214 -16.96 -5.32 13.94
N ARG A 215 -18.07 -4.60 13.83
CA ARG A 215 -19.16 -5.13 13.02
C ARG A 215 -18.56 -5.27 11.64
N ALA A 216 -18.37 -6.50 11.17
CA ALA A 216 -18.30 -6.71 9.74
C ALA A 216 -19.58 -6.03 9.22
N ASP A 217 -19.45 -4.91 8.53
CA ASP A 217 -20.57 -4.44 7.73
C ASP A 217 -20.91 -5.64 6.86
N ALA A 218 -22.05 -6.29 7.13
CA ALA A 218 -22.64 -7.27 6.24
C ALA A 218 -22.53 -6.64 4.86
N PRO A 219 -21.85 -7.27 3.88
CA PRO A 219 -21.23 -6.60 2.76
C PRO A 219 -22.15 -5.49 2.28
N GLY A 220 -21.86 -4.26 2.74
CA GLY A 220 -22.63 -3.10 2.31
C GLY A 220 -22.52 -3.13 0.79
N PRO A 221 -23.62 -2.89 0.04
CA PRO A 221 -23.65 -3.11 -1.40
C PRO A 221 -22.37 -2.52 -1.95
N ALA A 222 -21.51 -3.41 -2.50
CA ALA A 222 -20.13 -3.11 -2.78
C ALA A 222 -20.05 -1.68 -3.31
N SER A 223 -19.37 -0.78 -2.58
CA SER A 223 -19.09 0.56 -3.09
C SER A 223 -18.63 0.34 -4.53
N PRO A 224 -19.38 0.83 -5.53
CA PRO A 224 -19.29 0.30 -6.88
C PRO A 224 -17.82 0.36 -7.23
N SER A 225 -17.21 -0.81 -7.41
CA SER A 225 -15.84 -0.93 -7.86
C SER A 225 -15.75 0.05 -9.01
N ARG A 226 -14.96 1.13 -8.85
CA ARG A 226 -14.80 2.13 -9.92
C ARG A 226 -14.62 1.33 -11.19
N PRO A 227 -15.51 1.47 -12.19
CA PRO A 227 -15.45 0.62 -13.35
C PRO A 227 -14.01 0.68 -13.86
N PRO A 228 -13.38 -0.47 -14.16
CA PRO A 228 -11.97 -0.50 -14.54
C PRO A 228 -11.75 0.60 -15.57
N LEU A 229 -10.68 1.40 -15.46
CA LEU A 229 -10.46 2.61 -16.28
C LEU A 229 -10.85 2.44 -17.76
N LYS A 230 -10.65 1.22 -18.28
CA LYS A 230 -11.05 0.76 -19.61
C LYS A 230 -12.57 0.80 -19.91
N ALA A 231 -13.43 0.50 -18.94
CA ALA A 231 -14.88 0.59 -19.01
C ALA A 231 -15.39 2.03 -18.89
N LEU A 232 -14.77 2.86 -18.04
CA LEU A 232 -15.07 4.30 -17.96
C LEU A 232 -14.68 5.02 -19.26
N GLU A 233 -13.52 4.70 -19.82
CA GLU A 233 -13.07 5.20 -21.13
C GLU A 233 -14.05 4.81 -22.26
N THR A 234 -14.56 3.58 -22.22
CA THR A 234 -15.51 3.10 -23.23
C THR A 234 -16.86 3.80 -23.11
N GLU A 235 -17.36 4.03 -21.90
CA GLU A 235 -18.62 4.77 -21.69
C GLU A 235 -18.49 6.25 -22.10
N LEU A 236 -17.36 6.90 -21.80
CA LEU A 236 -17.09 8.27 -22.23
C LEU A 236 -17.07 8.38 -23.77
N ILE A 237 -16.51 7.38 -24.45
CA ILE A 237 -16.55 7.28 -25.92
C ILE A 237 -17.98 7.10 -26.43
N HIS A 238 -18.77 6.23 -25.82
CA HIS A 238 -20.17 6.03 -26.21
C HIS A 238 -21.01 7.29 -25.96
N GLN A 239 -20.81 7.98 -24.84
CA GLN A 239 -21.48 9.23 -24.51
C GLN A 239 -21.13 10.33 -25.51
N ALA A 240 -19.85 10.56 -25.80
CA ALA A 240 -19.44 11.58 -26.76
C ALA A 240 -19.98 11.32 -28.17
N VAL A 241 -20.09 10.04 -28.58
CA VAL A 241 -20.70 9.68 -29.88
C VAL A 241 -22.20 9.92 -29.87
N ARG A 242 -22.91 9.67 -28.76
CA ARG A 242 -24.34 10.01 -28.62
C ARG A 242 -24.57 11.52 -28.67
N GLU A 243 -23.78 12.29 -27.93
CA GLU A 243 -23.84 13.76 -27.90
C GLU A 243 -23.49 14.38 -29.26
N ALA A 244 -22.60 13.75 -30.02
CA ALA A 244 -22.28 14.13 -31.40
C ALA A 244 -23.32 13.64 -32.44
N GLY A 245 -24.48 13.11 -32.01
CA GLY A 245 -25.53 12.63 -32.90
C GLY A 245 -25.10 11.46 -33.79
N GLY A 246 -24.17 10.62 -33.33
CA GLY A 246 -23.58 9.51 -34.09
C GLY A 246 -22.38 9.90 -34.97
N ASN A 247 -21.97 11.17 -34.97
CA ASN A 247 -20.80 11.62 -35.72
C ASN A 247 -19.50 11.28 -34.97
N VAL A 248 -18.89 10.15 -35.35
CA VAL A 248 -17.64 9.63 -34.76
C VAL A 248 -16.48 10.61 -34.87
N ASP A 249 -16.42 11.44 -35.92
CA ASP A 249 -15.33 12.39 -36.14
C ASP A 249 -15.42 13.59 -35.20
N ALA A 250 -16.64 14.04 -34.92
CA ALA A 250 -16.90 15.08 -33.94
C ALA A 250 -16.61 14.57 -32.52
N ALA A 251 -17.07 13.36 -32.18
CA ALA A 251 -16.80 12.74 -30.88
C ALA A 251 -15.30 12.52 -30.62
N ALA A 252 -14.54 12.08 -31.64
CA ALA A 252 -13.10 11.90 -31.56
C ALA A 252 -12.37 13.23 -31.27
N ARG A 253 -12.78 14.33 -31.92
CA ARG A 253 -12.22 15.66 -31.66
C ARG A 253 -12.52 16.14 -30.24
N THR A 254 -13.76 15.97 -29.77
CA THR A 254 -14.16 16.37 -28.41
C THR A 254 -13.38 15.62 -27.33
N LEU A 255 -13.05 14.35 -27.58
CA LEU A 255 -12.31 13.51 -26.64
C LEU A 255 -10.78 13.59 -26.79
N GLY A 256 -10.26 14.31 -27.79
CA GLY A 256 -8.82 14.33 -28.10
C GLY A 256 -8.26 12.97 -28.54
N LEU A 257 -9.10 12.08 -29.08
CA LEU A 257 -8.73 10.73 -29.50
C LEU A 257 -8.68 10.59 -31.03
N SER A 258 -7.93 9.63 -31.54
CA SER A 258 -7.97 9.29 -32.97
C SER A 258 -9.29 8.58 -33.33
N ARG A 259 -9.78 8.79 -34.56
CA ARG A 259 -10.95 8.05 -35.12
C ARG A 259 -10.79 6.54 -34.94
N ALA A 260 -9.61 6.00 -35.23
CA ALA A 260 -9.32 4.57 -35.12
C ALA A 260 -9.42 4.04 -33.69
N THR A 261 -9.14 4.87 -32.68
CA THR A 261 -9.32 4.50 -31.27
C THR A 261 -10.80 4.43 -30.92
N VAL A 262 -11.60 5.40 -31.35
CA VAL A 262 -13.06 5.40 -31.13
C VAL A 262 -13.71 4.18 -31.80
N TYR A 263 -13.41 3.90 -33.07
CA TYR A 263 -13.96 2.73 -33.77
C TYR A 263 -13.59 1.40 -33.13
N ARG A 264 -12.34 1.21 -32.70
CA ARG A 264 -11.91 -0.03 -32.03
C ARG A 264 -12.67 -0.29 -30.73
N ARG A 265 -12.97 0.77 -29.96
CA ARG A 265 -13.73 0.65 -28.70
C ARG A 265 -15.21 0.37 -28.95
N LEU A 266 -15.81 1.02 -29.94
CA LEU A 266 -17.18 0.73 -30.38
C LEU A 266 -17.35 -0.69 -30.95
N ALA A 267 -16.32 -1.24 -31.59
CA ALA A 267 -16.33 -2.60 -32.12
C ALA A 267 -16.14 -3.67 -31.03
N ALA A 268 -15.29 -3.40 -30.02
CA ALA A 268 -15.01 -4.32 -28.93
C ALA A 268 -16.24 -4.62 -28.05
N THR A 269 -17.21 -3.71 -27.95
CA THR A 269 -18.46 -3.91 -27.19
C THR A 269 -19.52 -4.73 -27.94
N ARG A 270 -19.42 -4.85 -29.28
CA ARG A 270 -20.39 -5.60 -30.10
C ARG A 270 -20.07 -7.09 -30.24
N GLY A 271 -18.91 -7.55 -29.80
CA GLY A 271 -18.43 -8.93 -29.99
C GLY A 271 -18.76 -9.95 -28.90
N GLY A 272 -19.52 -9.58 -27.85
CA GLY A 272 -19.70 -10.40 -26.64
C GLY A 272 -20.99 -11.24 -26.54
N GLY A 273 -21.91 -11.17 -27.50
CA GLY A 273 -23.20 -11.88 -27.46
C GLY A 273 -23.28 -13.00 -28.49
N ARG A 274 -23.03 -14.25 -28.08
CA ARG A 274 -23.36 -15.45 -28.88
C ARG A 274 -24.82 -15.82 -28.60
N PRO A 275 -25.70 -15.96 -29.60
CA PRO A 275 -27.09 -16.38 -29.36
C PRO A 275 -27.13 -17.87 -28.99
N GLN A 276 -27.90 -18.20 -27.95
CA GLN A 276 -28.35 -19.57 -27.72
C GLN A 276 -29.46 -19.87 -28.75
N GLY A 277 -29.21 -20.88 -29.57
CA GLY A 277 -30.13 -21.50 -30.51
C GLY A 277 -29.71 -22.94 -30.69
#